data_AF-T0ZSP1-F1
#
_entry.id   AF-T0ZSP1-F1
#
_cell.length_a   1.000
_cell.length_b   1.000
_cell.length_c   1.000
_cell.angle_alpha   90.00
_cell.angle_beta   90.00
_cell.angle_gamma   90.00
#
_symmetry.space_group_name_H-M   'P 1'
#
loop_
_entity.id
_entity.type
_entity.pdbx_description
1 polymer ?
#
loop_
_entity_poly.entity_id
_entity_poly.type
_entity_poly.pdbx_seq_one_letter_code
_entity_poly.pdbx_strand_id
1 'polypeptide(L)'
;FRAFPYGFTSPVLFLIMANVGTTIAPWMIFFQQSSVVDKGLKEKHIPYAKIDTAIGAVFTVAVAVVLIVIAGFFLYGSNIADAGAAAALLLPINPYLGSMLVIGLFDAGLLGAIAVSLASSWSVGEIFGWAHSLNDKIGQAPWFNVFRLTIMVIAGLIVLTPHVPLGL
;
A
#
# COMPACT_ATOMS: atom_id res chain seq x y z
N PHE A 1 22.32 21.72 -13.03
CA PHE A 1 21.01 21.90 -12.37
C PHE A 1 20.08 22.66 -13.31
N ARG A 2 19.46 21.99 -14.29
CA ARG A 2 18.47 22.61 -15.17
C ARG A 2 17.11 22.53 -14.48
N ALA A 3 16.51 23.69 -14.24
CA ALA A 3 15.13 23.83 -13.79
C ALA A 3 14.19 23.02 -14.71
N PHE A 4 13.15 22.44 -14.12
CA PHE A 4 12.10 21.68 -14.81
C PHE A 4 11.71 22.34 -16.14
N PRO A 5 11.94 21.69 -17.31
CA PRO A 5 11.70 22.31 -18.62
C PRO A 5 10.22 22.62 -18.92
N TYR A 6 9.28 22.27 -18.03
CA TYR A 6 7.83 22.34 -18.27
C TYR A 6 7.01 23.20 -17.28
N GLY A 7 7.59 23.95 -16.34
CA GLY A 7 6.79 24.74 -15.38
C GLY A 7 5.71 23.91 -14.63
N PHE A 8 4.71 24.57 -14.02
CA PHE A 8 3.53 23.89 -13.46
C PHE A 8 2.52 23.52 -14.57
N THR A 9 2.92 22.65 -15.50
CA THR A 9 1.99 22.11 -16.50
C THR A 9 1.10 21.04 -15.87
N SER A 10 -0.11 20.85 -16.39
CA SER A 10 -1.10 19.87 -15.91
C SER A 10 -0.53 18.47 -15.61
N PRO A 11 0.36 17.86 -16.43
CA PRO A 11 0.94 16.55 -16.12
C PRO A 11 1.82 16.54 -14.86
N VAL A 12 2.55 17.63 -14.59
CA VAL A 12 3.38 17.75 -13.38
C VAL A 12 2.49 17.87 -12.14
N LEU A 13 1.40 18.63 -12.24
CA LEU A 13 0.40 18.73 -11.18
C LEU A 13 -0.27 17.38 -10.93
N PHE A 14 -0.64 16.65 -11.98
CA PHE A 14 -1.19 15.29 -11.85
C PHE A 14 -0.19 14.34 -11.18
N LEU A 15 1.09 14.39 -11.55
CA LEU A 15 2.12 13.57 -10.92
C LEU A 15 2.28 13.89 -9.42
N ILE A 16 2.27 15.17 -9.05
CA ILE A 16 2.32 15.60 -7.65
C ILE A 16 1.09 15.08 -6.90
N MET A 17 -0.11 15.29 -7.44
CA MET A 17 -1.36 14.84 -6.81
C MET A 17 -1.41 13.31 -6.68
N ALA A 18 -0.99 12.58 -7.70
CA ALA A 18 -0.91 11.12 -7.67
C ALA A 18 0.03 10.64 -6.55
N ASN A 19 1.22 11.24 -6.43
CA ASN A 19 2.19 10.87 -5.40
C ASN A 19 1.72 11.20 -3.98
N VAL A 20 1.02 12.34 -3.81
CA VAL A 20 0.38 12.70 -2.53
C VAL A 20 -0.71 11.69 -2.17
N GLY A 21 -1.56 11.31 -3.14
CA GLY A 21 -2.63 10.33 -2.94
C GLY A 21 -2.13 8.93 -2.60
N THR A 22 -1.02 8.49 -3.20
CA THR A 22 -0.41 7.19 -2.87
C THR A 22 0.28 7.18 -1.50
N THR A 23 0.64 8.36 -0.97
CA THR A 23 1.32 8.48 0.34
C THR A 23 0.34 8.62 1.49
N ILE A 24 -0.75 9.38 1.30
CA ILE A 24 -1.75 9.67 2.34
C ILE A 24 -3.08 9.06 1.92
N ALA A 25 -3.27 7.79 2.29
CA ALA A 25 -4.52 7.11 2.02
C ALA A 25 -5.47 7.23 3.23
N PRO A 26 -6.76 7.56 3.03
CA PRO A 26 -7.72 7.76 4.13
C PRO A 26 -7.82 6.59 5.11
N TRP A 27 -7.64 5.36 4.61
CA TRP A 27 -7.70 4.14 5.42
C TRP A 27 -6.59 4.05 6.49
N MET A 28 -5.46 4.74 6.29
CA MET A 28 -4.35 4.73 7.25
C MET A 28 -4.75 5.30 8.61
N ILE A 29 -5.67 6.27 8.63
CA ILE A 29 -6.16 6.88 9.88
C ILE A 29 -6.96 5.86 10.69
N PHE A 30 -7.88 5.14 10.04
CA PHE A 30 -8.65 4.07 10.67
C PHE A 30 -7.73 2.94 11.17
N PHE A 31 -6.76 2.53 10.35
CA PHE A 31 -5.80 1.48 10.74
C PHE A 31 -4.96 1.89 11.95
N GLN A 32 -4.48 3.13 12.01
CA GLN A 32 -3.71 3.64 13.14
C GLN A 32 -4.56 3.72 14.42
N GLN A 33 -5.82 4.15 14.33
CA GLN A 33 -6.72 4.21 15.49
C GLN A 33 -7.04 2.81 16.01
N SER A 34 -7.50 1.90 15.15
CA SER A 34 -7.88 0.54 15.55
C SER A 34 -6.68 -0.25 16.08
N SER A 35 -5.49 -0.08 15.50
CA SER A 35 -4.28 -0.78 15.99
C SER A 35 -3.78 -0.26 17.34
N VAL A 36 -4.01 1.01 17.68
CA VAL A 36 -3.72 1.56 19.02
C VAL A 36 -4.66 0.97 20.07
N VAL A 37 -5.94 0.86 19.73
CA VAL A 37 -6.98 0.28 20.60
C VAL A 37 -6.76 -1.22 20.81
N ASP A 38 -6.54 -1.99 19.74
CA ASP A 38 -6.35 -3.45 19.80
C ASP A 38 -5.06 -3.86 20.53
N LYS A 39 -3.97 -3.09 20.37
CA LYS A 39 -2.72 -3.32 21.13
C LYS A 39 -2.81 -2.91 22.60
N GLY A 40 -3.90 -2.28 23.05
CA GLY A 40 -4.03 -1.77 24.42
C GLY A 40 -2.95 -0.75 24.79
N LEU A 41 -2.49 0.06 23.82
CA LEU A 41 -1.40 1.01 24.01
C LEU A 41 -1.81 2.09 25.02
N LYS A 42 -1.22 2.03 26.22
CA LYS A 42 -1.35 3.10 27.24
C LYS A 42 -0.70 4.40 26.75
N GLU A 43 -1.18 5.55 27.21
CA GLU A 43 -0.69 6.91 26.83
C GLU A 43 0.84 7.04 26.87
N LYS A 44 1.49 6.39 27.84
CA LYS A 44 2.95 6.36 27.99
C LYS A 44 3.73 5.72 26.82
N HIS A 45 3.07 4.91 25.99
CA HIS A 45 3.70 4.21 24.85
C HIS A 45 3.50 4.93 23.52
N ILE A 46 2.62 5.93 23.46
CA ILE A 46 2.36 6.75 22.27
C ILE A 46 3.63 7.42 21.69
N PRO A 47 4.56 7.98 22.49
CA PRO A 47 5.79 8.55 21.92
C PRO A 47 6.66 7.48 21.22
N TYR A 48 6.73 6.26 21.75
CA TYR A 48 7.47 5.17 21.12
C TYR A 48 6.80 4.70 19.83
N ALA A 49 5.47 4.62 19.79
CA ALA A 49 4.72 4.28 18.58
C ALA A 49 4.91 5.34 17.46
N LYS A 50 5.03 6.63 17.82
CA LYS A 50 5.35 7.70 16.87
C LYS A 50 6.74 7.55 16.27
N ILE A 51 7.73 7.17 17.08
CA ILE A 51 9.11 6.93 16.61
C ILE A 51 9.15 5.73 15.67
N ASP A 52 8.48 4.63 16.03
CA ASP A 52 8.39 3.44 15.18
C ASP A 52 7.78 3.77 13.81
N THR A 53 6.68 4.52 13.80
CA THR A 53 6.03 4.99 12.57
C THR A 53 6.94 5.92 11.77
N ALA A 54 7.70 6.81 12.43
CA ALA A 54 8.62 7.72 11.76
C ALA A 54 9.79 6.99 11.11
N ILE A 55 10.37 5.99 11.79
CA ILE A 55 11.43 5.14 11.25
C ILE A 55 10.91 4.38 10.02
N GLY A 56 9.71 3.80 10.13
CA GLY A 56 9.04 3.14 9.01
C GLY A 56 8.85 4.07 7.81
N ALA A 57 8.39 5.31 8.05
CA ALA A 57 8.19 6.30 6.99
C ALA A 57 9.50 6.73 6.31
N VAL A 58 10.60 6.88 7.06
CA VAL A 58 11.91 7.18 6.48
C VAL A 58 12.39 6.02 5.59
N PHE A 59 12.17 4.78 6.04
CA PHE A 59 12.54 3.60 5.27
C PHE A 59 11.74 3.49 3.96
N THR A 60 10.43 3.73 3.98
CA THR A 60 9.62 3.69 2.74
C THR A 60 10.03 4.76 1.74
N VAL A 61 10.38 5.96 2.21
CA VAL A 61 10.92 7.03 1.35
C VAL A 61 12.27 6.63 0.76
N ALA A 62 13.16 6.01 1.53
CA ALA A 62 14.44 5.52 1.02
C ALA A 62 14.24 4.49 -0.10
N VAL A 63 13.32 3.53 0.09
CA VAL A 63 12.96 2.54 -0.95
C VAL A 63 12.39 3.23 -2.19
N ALA A 64 11.49 4.21 -2.03
CA ALA A 64 10.91 4.95 -3.15
C ALA A 64 11.98 5.68 -3.98
N VAL A 65 12.97 6.30 -3.33
CA VAL A 65 14.09 6.95 -4.02
C VAL A 65 14.91 5.94 -4.82
N VAL A 66 15.21 4.77 -4.25
CA VAL A 66 15.93 3.69 -4.96
C VAL A 66 15.16 3.25 -6.20
N LEU A 67 13.84 3.06 -6.10
CA LEU A 67 12.99 2.68 -7.24
C LEU A 67 12.98 3.75 -8.34
N ILE A 68 12.90 5.03 -7.98
CA ILE A 68 12.95 6.15 -8.93
C ILE A 68 14.30 6.18 -9.66
N VAL A 69 15.42 5.95 -8.96
CA VAL A 69 16.76 5.93 -9.56
C VAL A 69 16.91 4.73 -10.52
N ILE A 70 16.44 3.54 -10.13
CA ILE A 70 16.47 2.34 -10.98
C ILE A 70 15.64 2.57 -12.25
N ALA A 71 14.41 3.06 -12.11
CA ALA A 71 13.54 3.36 -13.25
C ALA A 71 14.14 4.45 -14.14
N GLY A 72 14.70 5.51 -13.56
CA GLY A 72 15.34 6.59 -14.30
C GLY A 72 16.62 6.19 -15.03
N PHE A 73 17.35 5.17 -14.56
CA PHE A 73 18.58 4.71 -15.20
C PHE A 73 18.34 3.64 -16.26
N PHE A 74 17.51 2.63 -15.95
CA PHE A 74 17.32 1.46 -16.81
C PHE A 74 16.12 1.56 -17.75
N LEU A 75 15.12 2.37 -17.40
CA LEU A 75 13.83 2.41 -18.09
C LEU A 75 13.57 3.76 -18.76
N TYR A 76 14.57 4.64 -18.82
CA TYR A 76 14.45 5.95 -19.45
C TYR A 76 14.12 5.83 -20.95
N GLY A 77 13.06 6.52 -21.39
CA GLY A 77 12.61 6.50 -22.78
C GLY A 77 11.81 5.25 -23.18
N SER A 78 11.61 4.30 -22.26
CA SER A 78 10.74 3.14 -22.49
C SER A 78 9.29 3.50 -22.20
N ASN A 79 8.35 3.11 -23.06
CA ASN A 79 6.92 3.27 -22.79
C ASN A 79 6.46 2.11 -21.91
N ILE A 80 6.16 2.41 -20.65
CA ILE A 80 5.81 1.42 -19.63
C ILE A 80 4.43 1.76 -19.11
N ALA A 81 3.50 0.83 -19.27
CA ALA A 81 2.11 1.00 -18.82
C ALA A 81 1.92 0.65 -17.34
N ASP A 82 2.67 -0.33 -16.81
CA ASP A 82 2.51 -0.79 -15.44
C ASP A 82 3.83 -1.24 -14.78
N ALA A 83 3.79 -1.41 -13.46
CA ALA A 83 4.95 -1.86 -12.68
C ALA A 83 5.39 -3.30 -13.01
N GLY A 84 4.48 -4.13 -13.54
CA GLY A 84 4.79 -5.50 -13.97
C GLY A 84 5.65 -5.54 -15.23
N ALA A 85 5.31 -4.70 -16.21
CA ALA A 85 6.06 -4.48 -17.44
C ALA A 85 7.43 -3.85 -17.13
N ALA A 86 7.51 -2.94 -16.16
CA ALA A 86 8.79 -2.44 -15.67
C ALA A 86 9.69 -3.58 -15.15
N ALA A 87 9.14 -4.50 -14.37
CA ALA A 87 9.88 -5.66 -13.86
C ALA A 87 10.27 -6.65 -14.98
N ALA A 88 9.39 -6.88 -15.95
CA ALA A 88 9.66 -7.74 -17.10
C ALA A 88 10.79 -7.20 -17.99
N LEU A 89 10.87 -5.87 -18.15
CA LEU A 89 11.95 -5.22 -18.89
C LEU A 89 13.29 -5.24 -18.13
N LEU A 90 13.26 -5.26 -16.80
CA LEU A 90 14.47 -5.34 -15.97
C LEU A 90 15.05 -6.76 -15.89
N LEU A 91 14.25 -7.81 -16.01
CA LEU A 91 14.68 -9.22 -16.00
C LEU A 91 15.83 -9.53 -16.99
N PRO A 92 15.76 -9.16 -18.29
CA PRO A 92 16.84 -9.44 -19.24
C PRO A 92 18.08 -8.56 -19.00
N ILE A 93 17.94 -7.41 -18.35
CA ILE A 93 19.08 -6.50 -18.05
C ILE A 93 19.86 -7.02 -16.84
N ASN A 94 19.14 -7.33 -15.76
CA ASN A 94 19.70 -7.92 -14.56
C ASN A 94 18.66 -8.81 -13.87
N PRO A 95 18.83 -10.14 -13.90
CA PRO A 95 17.88 -11.09 -13.33
C PRO A 95 17.60 -10.85 -11.83
N TYR A 96 18.61 -10.37 -11.07
CA TYR A 96 18.46 -10.10 -9.64
C TYR A 96 17.57 -8.89 -9.39
N LEU A 97 17.78 -7.78 -10.13
CA LEU A 97 16.97 -6.57 -9.99
C LEU A 97 15.52 -6.80 -10.43
N GLY A 98 15.32 -7.49 -11.56
CA GLY A 98 13.99 -7.87 -12.03
C GLY A 98 13.27 -8.76 -11.01
N SER A 99 13.93 -9.80 -10.49
CA SER A 99 13.34 -10.70 -9.50
C SER A 99 12.98 -10.00 -8.18
N MET A 100 13.86 -9.12 -7.68
CA MET A 100 13.57 -8.32 -6.48
C MET A 100 12.38 -7.39 -6.68
N LEU A 101 12.23 -6.77 -7.86
CA LEU A 101 11.09 -5.93 -8.15
C LEU A 101 9.78 -6.72 -8.25
N VAL A 102 9.79 -7.91 -8.87
CA VAL A 102 8.61 -8.79 -8.92
C VAL A 102 8.19 -9.22 -7.52
N ILE A 103 9.13 -9.70 -6.70
CA ILE A 103 8.85 -10.14 -5.33
C ILE A 103 8.36 -8.97 -4.48
N GLY A 104 9.01 -7.81 -4.57
CA GLY A 104 8.62 -6.62 -3.83
C GLY A 104 7.23 -6.10 -4.25
N LEU A 105 6.91 -6.13 -5.55
CA LEU A 105 5.59 -5.72 -6.05
C LEU A 105 4.49 -6.68 -5.55
N PHE A 106 4.76 -7.98 -5.55
CA PHE A 106 3.84 -8.99 -5.01
C PHE A 106 3.62 -8.80 -3.50
N ASP A 107 4.69 -8.65 -2.73
CA ASP A 107 4.63 -8.47 -1.28
C ASP A 107 3.90 -7.18 -0.90
N ALA A 108 4.20 -6.06 -1.58
CA ALA A 108 3.54 -4.78 -1.34
C ALA A 108 2.03 -4.85 -1.60
N GLY A 109 1.62 -5.51 -2.70
CA GLY A 109 0.20 -5.72 -3.01
C GLY A 109 -0.50 -6.61 -1.98
N LEU A 110 0.16 -7.69 -1.53
CA LEU A 110 -0.38 -8.60 -0.53
C LEU A 110 -0.55 -7.92 0.83
N LEU A 111 0.48 -7.21 1.32
CA LEU A 111 0.42 -6.47 2.58
C LEU A 111 -0.64 -5.37 2.54
N GLY A 112 -0.75 -4.66 1.41
CA GLY A 112 -1.79 -3.66 1.20
C GLY A 112 -3.19 -4.27 1.28
N ALA A 113 -3.44 -5.38 0.60
CA ALA A 113 -4.72 -6.09 0.63
C ALA A 113 -5.10 -6.54 2.05
N ILE A 114 -4.14 -7.08 2.81
CA ILE A 114 -4.35 -7.50 4.20
C ILE A 114 -4.65 -6.30 5.10
N ALA A 115 -3.86 -5.23 5.01
CA ALA A 115 -4.02 -4.04 5.85
C ALA A 115 -5.38 -3.34 5.62
N VAL A 116 -5.79 -3.19 4.35
CA VAL A 116 -7.09 -2.59 4.00
C VAL A 116 -8.25 -3.50 4.45
N SER A 117 -8.12 -4.81 4.30
CA SER A 117 -9.14 -5.76 4.75
C SER A 117 -9.29 -5.75 6.27
N LEU A 118 -8.18 -5.67 7.02
CA LEU A 118 -8.19 -5.53 8.48
C LEU A 118 -8.83 -4.21 8.92
N ALA A 119 -8.41 -3.08 8.33
CA ALA A 119 -8.97 -1.77 8.63
C ALA A 119 -10.48 -1.71 8.39
N SER A 120 -10.94 -2.26 7.26
CA SER A 120 -12.36 -2.31 6.90
C SER A 120 -13.18 -3.16 7.87
N SER A 121 -12.57 -4.21 8.40
CA SER A 121 -13.28 -5.11 9.30
C SER A 121 -13.34 -4.54 10.71
N TRP A 122 -12.29 -3.84 11.15
CA TRP A 122 -12.31 -3.11 12.42
C TRP A 122 -13.33 -1.98 12.39
N SER A 123 -13.41 -1.20 11.31
CA SER A 123 -14.37 -0.09 11.20
C SER A 123 -15.81 -0.56 11.17
N VAL A 124 -16.13 -1.60 10.39
CA VAL A 124 -17.46 -2.24 10.38
C VAL A 124 -17.79 -2.75 11.79
N GLY A 125 -16.81 -3.34 12.44
CA GLY A 125 -16.96 -3.84 13.78
C GLY A 125 -17.33 -2.87 14.87
N GLU A 126 -16.68 -1.72 14.85
CA GLU A 126 -16.93 -0.60 15.74
C GLU A 126 -18.34 -0.03 15.51
N ILE A 127 -18.82 0.00 14.26
CA ILE A 127 -20.18 0.44 13.91
C ILE A 127 -21.27 -0.51 14.44
N PHE A 128 -21.03 -1.82 14.39
CA PHE A 128 -22.02 -2.82 14.83
C PHE A 128 -21.90 -3.24 16.30
N GLY A 129 -20.92 -2.71 17.05
CA GLY A 129 -20.72 -3.04 18.47
C GLY A 129 -20.35 -4.49 18.75
N TRP A 130 -19.79 -5.19 17.75
CA TRP A 130 -19.37 -6.59 17.88
C TRP A 130 -17.96 -6.68 18.49
N ALA A 131 -17.57 -7.83 19.06
CA ALA A 131 -16.22 -8.01 19.61
C ALA A 131 -15.17 -7.96 18.49
N HIS A 132 -14.27 -6.97 18.57
CA HIS A 132 -13.26 -6.66 17.55
C HIS A 132 -11.87 -6.73 18.16
N SER A 133 -11.28 -7.92 18.22
CA SER A 133 -9.87 -8.06 18.52
C SER A 133 -9.21 -9.15 17.68
N LEU A 134 -7.98 -8.89 17.21
CA LEU A 134 -7.13 -9.93 16.59
C LEU A 134 -6.71 -11.00 17.60
N ASN A 135 -6.85 -10.72 18.90
CA ASN A 135 -6.53 -11.64 19.98
C ASN A 135 -7.72 -12.54 20.37
N ASP A 136 -8.90 -12.32 19.78
CA ASP A 136 -10.04 -13.20 19.96
C ASP A 136 -9.87 -14.47 19.11
N LYS A 137 -10.14 -15.63 19.73
CA LYS A 137 -10.09 -16.92 19.04
C LYS A 137 -10.97 -16.87 17.80
N ILE A 138 -10.52 -17.50 16.72
CA ILE A 138 -11.17 -17.66 15.40
C ILE A 138 -12.67 -18.06 15.51
N GLY A 139 -13.08 -18.68 16.62
CA GLY A 139 -14.46 -19.07 16.90
C GLY A 139 -15.37 -18.06 17.62
N GLN A 140 -14.90 -16.88 18.07
CA GLN A 140 -15.74 -15.93 18.83
C GLN A 140 -16.24 -14.72 18.02
N ALA A 141 -15.68 -14.44 16.83
CA ALA A 141 -16.13 -13.37 15.94
C ALA A 141 -16.35 -13.88 14.49
N PRO A 142 -17.34 -14.76 14.24
CA PRO A 142 -17.58 -15.36 12.92
C PRO A 142 -17.88 -14.30 11.84
N TRP A 143 -18.58 -13.22 12.20
CA TRP A 143 -18.96 -12.17 11.25
C TRP A 143 -17.79 -11.30 10.79
N PHE A 144 -16.80 -11.05 11.65
CA PHE A 144 -15.58 -10.32 11.28
C PHE A 144 -14.77 -11.09 10.22
N ASN A 145 -14.63 -12.40 10.39
CA ASN A 145 -13.92 -13.23 9.41
C ASN A 145 -14.71 -13.41 8.10
N VAL A 146 -16.05 -13.49 8.16
CA VAL A 146 -16.89 -13.54 6.95
C VAL A 146 -16.80 -12.24 6.15
N PHE A 147 -16.80 -11.07 6.81
CA PHE A 147 -16.70 -9.79 6.10
C PHE A 147 -15.31 -9.58 5.48
N ARG A 148 -14.23 -9.94 6.20
CA ARG A 148 -12.86 -9.98 5.65
C ARG A 148 -12.78 -10.83 4.40
N LEU A 149 -13.33 -12.04 4.46
CA LEU A 149 -13.28 -13.00 3.37
C LEU A 149 -14.16 -12.53 2.20
N THR A 150 -15.31 -11.90 2.48
CA THR A 150 -16.20 -11.35 1.46
C THR A 150 -15.57 -10.18 0.71
N ILE A 151 -14.97 -9.21 1.42
CA ILE A 151 -14.24 -8.10 0.79
C ILE A 151 -13.06 -8.63 -0.02
N MET A 152 -12.30 -9.59 0.53
CA MET A 152 -11.16 -10.19 -0.15
C MET A 152 -11.57 -10.93 -1.43
N VAL A 153 -12.69 -11.67 -1.41
CA VAL A 153 -13.24 -12.37 -2.57
C VAL A 153 -13.80 -11.39 -3.61
N ILE A 154 -14.51 -10.34 -3.19
CA ILE A 154 -15.03 -9.33 -4.11
C ILE A 154 -13.88 -8.55 -4.77
N ALA A 155 -12.90 -8.12 -3.99
CA ALA A 155 -11.71 -7.46 -4.52
C ALA A 155 -10.94 -8.39 -5.48
N GLY A 156 -10.78 -9.66 -5.12
CA GLY A 156 -10.17 -10.68 -5.98
C GLY A 156 -10.95 -10.89 -7.29
N LEU A 157 -12.27 -10.98 -7.24
CA LEU A 157 -13.13 -11.12 -8.42
C LEU A 157 -13.05 -9.90 -9.34
N ILE A 158 -13.02 -8.69 -8.79
CA ILE A 158 -12.86 -7.45 -9.57
C ILE A 158 -11.50 -7.42 -10.25
N VAL A 159 -10.42 -7.78 -9.54
CA VAL A 159 -9.05 -7.83 -10.10
C VAL A 159 -8.90 -8.92 -11.16
N LEU A 160 -9.60 -10.05 -11.01
CA LEU A 160 -9.59 -11.15 -11.97
C LEU A 160 -10.49 -10.91 -13.19
N THR A 161 -11.33 -9.87 -13.18
CA THR A 161 -12.16 -9.52 -14.33
C THR A 161 -11.26 -8.89 -15.41
N PRO A 162 -11.07 -9.57 -16.56
CA PRO A 162 -10.23 -9.01 -17.61
C PRO A 162 -10.96 -7.78 -18.21
N HIS A 163 -10.21 -6.71 -18.48
CA HIS A 163 -10.67 -5.43 -19.07
C HIS A 163 -11.23 -4.36 -18.12
N VAL A 164 -11.07 -4.48 -16.79
CA VAL A 164 -11.28 -3.31 -15.92
C VAL A 164 -10.02 -2.43 -15.98
N PRO A 165 -10.12 -1.14 -16.37
CA PRO A 165 -8.99 -0.22 -16.31
C PRO A 165 -8.68 0.08 -14.85
N LEU A 166 -7.81 -0.74 -14.26
CA LEU A 166 -7.32 -0.61 -12.88
C LEU A 166 -6.06 0.27 -12.79
N GLY A 167 -5.59 0.77 -13.94
CA GLY A 167 -4.57 1.80 -14.04
C GLY A 167 -5.21 3.13 -14.46
N LEU A 168 -4.58 4.24 -14.03
CA LEU A 168 -4.77 5.57 -14.60
C LEU A 168 -4.43 5.59 -16.09
#